data_AF-A0A8B6BJG4-F1
#
_entry.id   AF-A0A8B6BJG4-F1
#
_cell.length_a   1.000
_cell.length_b   1.000
_cell.length_c   1.000
_cell.angle_alpha   90.00
_cell.angle_beta   90.00
_cell.angle_gamma   90.00
#
_symmetry.space_group_name_H-M   'P 1'
#
loop_
_entity.id
_entity.type
_entity.pdbx_description
1 polymer ?
#
loop_
_entity_poly.entity_id
_entity_poly.type
_entity_poly.pdbx_seq_one_letter_code
_entity_poly.pdbx_strand_id
1 'polypeptide(L)'
;MSRNSRTYNHFLDADAMNVINGLNMSSANYQKAVQLLVNRFGKTQKIVNAYMKALLNLPAPSYTLNSIRIFSDKSEVYIRGLESLGQCQDTYGSLLIPVMLDKLPITVKSNITRENGNDDWTLGNLRKAIQREISIQEASTNESESYDIPTASFHAGIENEPNKGVQDQTSVKTNLPVSVTLCQQLNIKKSKNEIPMISSCIRIDKSLLFTDARNNRLIICNSDGTDIHHIPLSYTPRCMTQIDSYTVAVSCGGRTILIINISTRFITSTIKTSGSCYGISYNVNNLYVVNNGIIIQVIDLTGKVIRTIPVPSNPIYDITVDRDRLVCIDSKSIYCCSLDGKLIWKFKKDEIQDLRGMTTDDKGNVYVNSFGTHTVVVVSDDGRHQRELLTESDGSRDPRGIYFDKQENILLVCNENDGNVFLLEVKKEQK
;
A
#
# COMPACT_ATOMS: atom_id res chain seq x y z
N MET A 1 11.35 -38.17 3.58
CA MET A 1 11.09 -36.95 2.76
C MET A 1 9.83 -36.30 3.31
N SER A 2 9.71 -35.02 3.61
CA SER A 2 10.64 -33.90 3.81
C SER A 2 9.79 -32.78 4.43
N ARG A 3 10.15 -32.36 5.65
CA ARG A 3 10.24 -30.99 6.18
C ARG A 3 9.12 -29.99 5.78
N ASN A 4 8.32 -29.55 6.77
CA ASN A 4 8.14 -28.13 7.11
C ASN A 4 7.12 -27.94 8.26
N SER A 5 7.60 -28.07 9.50
CA SER A 5 6.89 -27.59 10.70
C SER A 5 7.86 -27.50 11.91
N ARG A 6 9.07 -27.00 11.66
CA ARG A 6 9.93 -26.37 12.68
C ARG A 6 9.65 -24.87 12.47
N THR A 7 9.05 -24.11 13.37
CA THR A 7 9.67 -23.70 14.65
C THR A 7 8.68 -23.15 15.70
N TYR A 8 7.40 -23.56 15.73
CA TYR A 8 6.43 -23.05 16.74
C TYR A 8 5.81 -24.09 17.70
N ASN A 9 6.02 -25.40 17.51
CA ASN A 9 5.50 -26.44 18.43
C ASN A 9 6.51 -26.99 19.46
N HIS A 10 7.81 -26.68 19.31
CA HIS A 10 8.82 -27.37 20.13
C HIS A 10 8.91 -26.87 21.58
N PHE A 11 8.40 -25.66 21.87
CA PHE A 11 8.40 -25.10 23.23
C PHE A 11 7.22 -25.60 24.07
N LEU A 12 6.07 -25.92 23.45
CA LEU A 12 4.89 -26.41 24.17
C LEU A 12 4.98 -27.90 24.51
N ASP A 13 5.62 -28.71 23.66
CA ASP A 13 5.82 -30.15 23.91
C ASP A 13 6.76 -30.42 25.10
N ALA A 14 7.83 -29.63 25.26
CA ALA A 14 8.82 -29.84 26.31
C ALA A 14 8.25 -29.62 27.72
N ASP A 15 7.42 -28.60 27.91
CA ASP A 15 6.83 -28.26 29.21
C ASP A 15 5.73 -29.25 29.61
N ALA A 16 4.88 -29.68 28.67
CA ALA A 16 3.88 -30.70 28.92
C ALA A 16 4.54 -32.06 29.25
N MET A 17 5.62 -32.39 28.53
CA MET A 17 6.40 -33.62 28.74
C MET A 17 7.10 -33.61 30.11
N ASN A 18 7.66 -32.47 30.55
CA ASN A 18 8.25 -32.31 31.88
C ASN A 18 7.25 -32.53 33.03
N VAL A 19 5.97 -32.18 32.84
CA VAL A 19 4.91 -32.33 33.86
C VAL A 19 4.54 -33.79 34.10
N ILE A 20 4.68 -34.63 33.07
CA ILE A 20 4.34 -36.06 33.14
C ILE A 20 5.58 -36.96 33.30
N ASN A 21 6.81 -36.40 33.26
CA ASN A 21 8.09 -37.13 33.25
C ASN A 21 8.46 -37.86 34.56
N GLY A 22 7.49 -38.07 35.45
CA GLY A 22 7.62 -38.85 36.69
C GLY A 22 6.53 -39.90 36.87
N LEU A 23 5.65 -40.10 35.87
CA LEU A 23 4.58 -41.09 35.91
C LEU A 23 4.93 -42.31 35.07
N ASN A 24 4.98 -43.49 35.69
CA ASN A 24 5.11 -44.75 34.95
C ASN A 24 3.88 -44.99 34.07
N MET A 25 4.09 -45.54 32.86
CA MET A 25 3.01 -45.84 31.91
C MET A 25 2.08 -46.95 32.44
N SER A 26 1.01 -46.55 33.12
CA SER A 26 -0.08 -47.43 33.56
C SER A 26 -1.43 -46.73 33.36
N SER A 27 -2.51 -47.50 33.20
CA SER A 27 -3.87 -46.97 33.03
C SER A 27 -4.31 -46.10 34.22
N ALA A 28 -3.91 -46.47 35.44
CA ALA A 28 -4.16 -45.69 36.65
C ALA A 28 -3.39 -44.35 36.69
N ASN A 29 -2.19 -44.31 36.10
CA ASN A 29 -1.39 -43.08 35.99
C ASN A 29 -1.78 -42.21 34.80
N TYR A 30 -2.42 -42.77 33.77
CA TYR A 30 -2.94 -42.02 32.64
C TYR A 30 -4.00 -41.01 33.07
N GLN A 31 -4.98 -41.43 33.90
CA GLN A 31 -5.98 -40.51 34.44
C GLN A 31 -5.34 -39.39 35.29
N LYS A 32 -4.31 -39.72 36.08
CA LYS A 32 -3.57 -38.71 36.87
C LYS A 32 -2.75 -37.76 35.99
N ALA A 33 -2.13 -38.26 34.92
CA ALA A 33 -1.40 -37.44 33.95
C ALA A 33 -2.33 -36.46 33.24
N VAL A 34 -3.49 -36.94 32.78
CA VAL A 34 -4.53 -36.10 32.17
C VAL A 34 -5.00 -35.03 33.17
N GLN A 35 -5.26 -35.40 34.43
CA GLN A 35 -5.70 -34.45 35.44
C GLN A 35 -4.64 -33.40 35.80
N LEU A 36 -3.35 -33.77 35.84
CA LEU A 36 -2.25 -32.82 36.04
C LEU A 36 -2.10 -31.85 34.87
N LEU A 37 -2.27 -32.33 33.63
CA LEU A 37 -2.26 -31.49 32.45
C LEU A 37 -3.48 -30.56 32.41
N VAL A 38 -4.67 -31.04 32.76
CA VAL A 38 -5.89 -30.22 32.88
C VAL A 38 -5.75 -29.18 34.00
N ASN A 39 -5.19 -29.53 35.15
CA ASN A 39 -4.99 -28.58 36.25
C ASN A 39 -3.94 -27.50 35.93
N ARG A 40 -2.90 -27.86 35.17
CA ARG A 40 -1.79 -26.95 34.85
C ARG A 40 -2.06 -26.10 33.59
N PHE A 41 -2.62 -26.70 32.56
CA PHE A 41 -2.85 -26.09 31.24
C PHE A 41 -4.32 -25.84 30.91
N GLY A 42 -5.25 -26.55 31.53
CA GLY A 42 -6.71 -26.35 31.39
C GLY A 42 -7.26 -25.14 32.15
N LYS A 43 -6.48 -24.06 32.30
CA LYS A 43 -6.97 -22.78 32.84
C LYS A 43 -7.83 -22.10 31.78
N THR A 44 -9.07 -22.55 31.64
CA THR A 44 -10.05 -22.07 30.66
C THR A 44 -10.08 -20.55 30.57
N GLN A 45 -10.07 -19.85 31.71
CA GLN A 45 -10.06 -18.39 31.78
C GLN A 45 -8.81 -17.72 31.16
N LYS A 46 -7.64 -18.34 31.28
CA LYS A 46 -6.42 -17.81 30.64
C LYS A 46 -6.46 -17.98 29.12
N ILE A 47 -7.02 -19.10 28.66
CA ILE A 47 -7.19 -19.40 27.24
C ILE A 47 -8.25 -18.48 26.63
N VAL A 48 -9.39 -18.29 27.33
CA VAL A 48 -10.42 -17.30 26.96
C VAL A 48 -9.82 -15.90 26.88
N ASN A 49 -9.05 -15.45 27.89
CA ASN A 49 -8.39 -14.14 27.85
C ASN A 49 -7.36 -14.01 26.72
N ALA A 50 -6.65 -15.09 26.37
CA ALA A 50 -5.71 -15.10 25.25
C ALA A 50 -6.43 -14.95 23.91
N TYR A 51 -7.53 -15.69 23.70
CA TYR A 51 -8.37 -15.56 22.51
C TYR A 51 -9.02 -14.17 22.42
N MET A 52 -9.57 -13.67 23.52
CA MET A 52 -10.14 -12.31 23.59
C MET A 52 -9.09 -11.23 23.27
N LYS A 53 -7.88 -11.35 23.83
CA LYS A 53 -6.79 -10.41 23.54
C LYS A 53 -6.31 -10.52 22.09
N ALA A 54 -6.23 -11.73 21.53
CA ALA A 54 -5.84 -11.93 20.14
C ALA A 54 -6.88 -11.34 19.17
N LEU A 55 -8.16 -11.46 19.50
CA LEU A 55 -9.28 -10.92 18.74
C LEU A 55 -9.30 -9.38 18.78
N LEU A 56 -9.14 -8.78 19.97
CA LEU A 56 -9.04 -7.33 20.15
C LEU A 56 -7.78 -6.73 19.51
N ASN A 57 -6.70 -7.50 19.37
CA ASN A 57 -5.45 -7.06 18.75
C ASN A 57 -5.29 -7.48 17.29
N LEU A 58 -6.36 -7.98 16.63
CA LEU A 58 -6.30 -8.26 15.21
C LEU A 58 -5.92 -7.01 14.40
N PRO A 59 -5.02 -7.11 13.41
CA PRO A 59 -4.68 -5.97 12.58
C PRO A 59 -5.92 -5.53 11.77
N ALA A 60 -6.09 -4.22 11.60
CA ALA A 60 -7.15 -3.68 10.74
C ALA A 60 -6.89 -4.10 9.29
N PRO A 61 -7.88 -4.71 8.60
CA PRO A 61 -7.72 -5.09 7.20
C PRO A 61 -7.62 -3.83 6.31
N SER A 62 -6.81 -3.91 5.25
CA SER A 62 -6.85 -2.92 4.15
C SER A 62 -8.04 -3.21 3.23
N TYR A 63 -8.25 -2.38 2.20
CA TYR A 63 -9.39 -2.51 1.27
C TYR A 63 -9.30 -3.71 0.30
N THR A 64 -8.18 -4.44 0.29
CA THR A 64 -8.00 -5.60 -0.60
C THR A 64 -8.83 -6.80 -0.16
N LEU A 65 -9.42 -7.51 -1.10
CA LEU A 65 -10.21 -8.72 -0.85
C LEU A 65 -9.47 -9.75 0.02
N ASN A 66 -8.19 -9.98 -0.25
CA ASN A 66 -7.37 -10.94 0.49
C ASN A 66 -7.11 -10.50 1.95
N SER A 67 -6.97 -9.21 2.24
CA SER A 67 -6.80 -8.73 3.62
C SER A 67 -8.08 -8.82 4.42
N ILE A 68 -9.22 -8.52 3.80
CA ILE A 68 -10.55 -8.66 4.41
C ILE A 68 -10.82 -10.16 4.70
N ARG A 69 -10.44 -11.04 3.77
CA ARG A 69 -10.51 -12.49 3.95
C ARG A 69 -9.65 -12.98 5.11
N ILE A 70 -8.37 -12.59 5.17
CA ILE A 70 -7.47 -12.95 6.27
C ILE A 70 -8.01 -12.46 7.63
N PHE A 71 -8.58 -11.26 7.67
CA PHE A 71 -9.21 -10.73 8.89
C PHE A 71 -10.46 -11.52 9.29
N SER A 72 -11.34 -11.83 8.34
CA SER A 72 -12.53 -12.67 8.54
C SER A 72 -12.13 -14.06 9.04
N ASP A 73 -11.19 -14.73 8.38
CA ASP A 73 -10.75 -16.08 8.75
C ASP A 73 -10.11 -16.11 10.14
N LYS A 74 -9.25 -15.13 10.47
CA LYS A 74 -8.61 -15.08 11.79
C LYS A 74 -9.59 -14.74 12.91
N SER A 75 -10.52 -13.81 12.68
CA SER A 75 -11.57 -13.49 13.66
C SER A 75 -12.46 -14.71 13.91
N GLU A 76 -12.82 -15.43 12.85
CA GLU A 76 -13.62 -16.64 12.90
C GLU A 76 -12.91 -17.79 13.64
N VAL A 77 -11.59 -17.95 13.49
CA VAL A 77 -10.80 -18.93 14.26
C VAL A 77 -10.88 -18.65 15.77
N TYR A 78 -10.74 -17.40 16.18
CA TYR A 78 -10.80 -17.04 17.60
C TYR A 78 -12.22 -17.11 18.17
N ILE A 79 -13.24 -16.73 17.40
CA ILE A 79 -14.65 -16.85 17.79
C ILE A 79 -15.04 -18.33 17.98
N ARG A 80 -14.67 -19.22 17.03
CA ARG A 80 -14.88 -20.67 17.20
C ARG A 80 -14.11 -21.24 18.39
N GLY A 81 -12.90 -20.72 18.65
CA GLY A 81 -12.13 -21.05 19.86
C GLY A 81 -12.87 -20.70 21.15
N LEU A 82 -13.49 -19.52 21.22
CA LEU A 82 -14.30 -19.07 22.36
C LEU A 82 -15.59 -19.88 22.52
N GLU A 83 -16.29 -20.19 21.43
CA GLU A 83 -17.47 -21.05 21.42
C GLU A 83 -17.17 -22.47 21.93
N SER A 84 -16.03 -23.06 21.51
CA SER A 84 -15.60 -24.38 21.97
C SER A 84 -15.28 -24.44 23.47
N LEU A 85 -15.01 -23.28 24.09
CA LEU A 85 -14.80 -23.13 25.53
C LEU A 85 -16.09 -22.76 26.29
N GLY A 86 -17.25 -22.82 25.62
CA GLY A 86 -18.56 -22.57 26.21
C GLY A 86 -18.92 -21.09 26.39
N GLN A 87 -18.20 -20.16 25.75
CA GLN A 87 -18.54 -18.73 25.82
C GLN A 87 -19.65 -18.39 24.82
N CYS A 88 -20.72 -17.77 25.31
CA CYS A 88 -21.81 -17.31 24.46
C CYS A 88 -21.41 -16.04 23.69
N GLN A 89 -21.75 -15.97 22.40
CA GLN A 89 -21.52 -14.79 21.56
C GLN A 89 -22.14 -13.52 22.16
N ASP A 90 -23.25 -13.64 22.90
CA ASP A 90 -23.91 -12.49 23.53
C ASP A 90 -23.08 -11.88 24.66
N THR A 91 -22.19 -12.66 25.28
CA THR A 91 -21.36 -12.20 26.41
C THR A 91 -20.22 -11.27 25.97
N TYR A 92 -19.66 -11.49 24.76
CA TYR A 92 -18.55 -10.69 24.24
C TYR A 92 -18.88 -9.91 22.96
N GLY A 93 -20.01 -10.22 22.31
CA GLY A 93 -20.43 -9.61 21.06
C GLY A 93 -20.69 -8.11 21.18
N SER A 94 -21.30 -7.66 22.28
CA SER A 94 -21.58 -6.24 22.53
C SER A 94 -20.32 -5.36 22.54
N LEU A 95 -19.19 -5.89 23.04
CA LEU A 95 -17.91 -5.19 23.02
C LEU A 95 -17.16 -5.38 21.69
N LEU A 96 -17.30 -6.56 21.08
CA LEU A 96 -16.55 -6.92 19.88
C LEU A 96 -17.08 -6.23 18.62
N ILE A 97 -18.39 -6.03 18.52
CA ILE A 97 -19.05 -5.44 17.35
C ILE A 97 -18.52 -4.03 17.05
N PRO A 98 -18.48 -3.08 18.00
CA PRO A 98 -17.87 -1.77 17.75
C PRO A 98 -16.40 -1.85 17.33
N VAL A 99 -15.62 -2.74 17.97
CA VAL A 99 -14.18 -2.89 17.69
C VAL A 99 -13.94 -3.48 16.29
N MET A 100 -14.76 -4.43 15.85
CA MET A 100 -14.68 -4.98 14.49
C MET A 100 -15.12 -3.95 13.46
N LEU A 101 -16.21 -3.21 13.72
CA LEU A 101 -16.70 -2.14 12.82
C LEU A 101 -15.73 -0.96 12.70
N ASP A 102 -14.93 -0.69 13.72
CA ASP A 102 -13.90 0.36 13.68
C ASP A 102 -12.68 -0.07 12.84
N LYS A 103 -12.36 -1.37 12.86
CA LYS A 103 -11.23 -1.93 12.10
C LYS A 103 -11.52 -2.12 10.62
N LEU A 104 -12.79 -2.24 10.22
CA LEU A 104 -13.15 -2.45 8.82
C LEU A 104 -12.93 -1.17 7.98
N PRO A 105 -12.42 -1.28 6.75
CA PRO A 105 -12.35 -0.16 5.82
C PRO A 105 -13.70 0.51 5.63
N ILE A 106 -13.70 1.83 5.45
CA ILE A 106 -14.92 2.63 5.34
C ILE A 106 -15.83 2.20 4.18
N THR A 107 -15.24 1.67 3.09
CA THR A 107 -15.97 1.14 1.94
C THR A 107 -16.76 -0.12 2.30
N VAL A 108 -16.12 -1.08 2.97
CA VAL A 108 -16.76 -2.30 3.49
C VAL A 108 -17.82 -1.93 4.52
N LYS A 109 -17.49 -1.01 5.44
CA LYS A 109 -18.40 -0.51 6.47
C LYS A 109 -19.65 0.15 5.87
N SER A 110 -19.49 0.96 4.83
CA SER A 110 -20.59 1.60 4.11
C SER A 110 -21.48 0.57 3.40
N ASN A 111 -20.88 -0.42 2.73
CA ASN A 111 -21.61 -1.47 2.03
C ASN A 111 -22.44 -2.34 3.00
N ILE A 112 -21.83 -2.82 4.09
CA ILE A 112 -22.53 -3.65 5.08
C ILE A 112 -23.60 -2.86 5.84
N THR A 113 -23.39 -1.56 6.10
CA THR A 113 -24.38 -0.71 6.78
C THR A 113 -25.56 -0.38 5.88
N ARG A 114 -25.32 -0.18 4.57
CA ARG A 114 -26.37 0.04 3.58
C ARG A 114 -27.28 -1.19 3.43
N GLU A 115 -26.73 -2.39 3.56
CA GLU A 115 -27.48 -3.65 3.44
C GLU A 115 -28.19 -4.08 4.73
N ASN A 116 -27.64 -3.76 5.91
CA ASN A 116 -28.20 -4.19 7.19
C ASN A 116 -29.31 -3.27 7.74
N GLY A 117 -29.51 -2.08 7.16
CA GLY A 117 -30.54 -1.13 7.62
C GLY A 117 -30.28 -0.58 9.04
N ASN A 118 -31.30 0.06 9.62
CA ASN A 118 -31.28 0.66 10.98
C ASN A 118 -31.37 -0.38 12.13
N ASP A 119 -31.18 -1.67 11.85
CA ASP A 119 -31.27 -2.73 12.86
C ASP A 119 -30.00 -2.81 13.71
N ASP A 120 -30.17 -3.10 15.00
CA ASP A 120 -29.06 -3.29 15.94
C ASP A 120 -28.15 -4.44 15.49
N TRP A 121 -26.84 -4.16 15.40
CA TRP A 121 -25.86 -5.16 15.01
C TRP A 121 -25.78 -6.28 16.05
N THR A 122 -25.91 -7.53 15.58
CA THR A 122 -25.49 -8.72 16.33
C THR A 122 -24.19 -9.27 15.76
N LEU A 123 -23.41 -9.99 16.57
CA LEU A 123 -22.12 -10.54 16.11
C LEU A 123 -22.33 -11.54 14.96
N GLY A 124 -23.43 -12.31 15.01
CA GLY A 124 -23.83 -13.22 13.94
C GLY A 124 -24.17 -12.49 12.63
N ASN A 125 -24.89 -11.37 12.70
CA ASN A 125 -25.24 -10.58 11.51
C ASN A 125 -24.00 -9.91 10.91
N LEU A 126 -23.11 -9.35 11.75
CA LEU A 126 -21.86 -8.76 11.30
C LEU A 126 -20.96 -9.77 10.58
N ARG A 127 -20.80 -10.98 11.13
CA ARG A 127 -20.02 -12.06 10.50
C ARG A 127 -20.58 -12.43 9.13
N LYS A 128 -21.90 -12.60 9.03
CA LYS A 128 -22.57 -12.91 7.76
C LYS A 128 -22.41 -11.79 6.75
N ALA A 129 -22.54 -10.53 7.16
CA ALA A 129 -22.38 -9.37 6.29
C ALA A 129 -20.94 -9.29 5.71
N ILE A 130 -19.92 -9.50 6.56
CA ILE A 130 -18.52 -9.52 6.11
C ILE A 130 -18.27 -10.66 5.10
N GLN A 131 -18.78 -11.87 5.38
CA GLN A 131 -18.65 -13.01 4.46
C GLN A 131 -19.37 -12.77 3.12
N ARG A 132 -20.52 -12.10 3.16
CA ARG A 132 -21.28 -11.75 1.95
C ARG A 132 -20.54 -10.73 1.10
N GLU A 133 -19.99 -9.69 1.72
CA GLU A 133 -19.17 -8.69 1.02
C GLU A 133 -17.96 -9.35 0.34
N ILE A 134 -17.28 -10.28 1.03
CA ILE A 134 -16.19 -11.07 0.42
C ILE A 134 -16.71 -11.84 -0.80
N SER A 135 -17.86 -12.49 -0.69
CA SER A 135 -18.46 -13.28 -1.79
C SER A 135 -18.85 -12.41 -2.99
N ILE A 136 -19.37 -11.19 -2.74
CA ILE A 136 -19.74 -10.22 -3.80
C ILE A 136 -18.49 -9.73 -4.53
N GLN A 137 -17.43 -9.40 -3.78
CA GLN A 137 -16.16 -8.98 -4.35
C GLN A 137 -15.48 -10.12 -5.13
N GLU A 138 -15.60 -11.38 -4.66
CA GLU A 138 -15.13 -12.57 -5.39
C GLU A 138 -15.92 -12.81 -6.69
N ALA A 139 -17.25 -12.69 -6.67
CA ALA A 139 -18.07 -12.83 -7.88
C ALA A 139 -17.75 -11.75 -8.93
N SER A 140 -17.56 -10.50 -8.50
CA SER A 140 -17.16 -9.39 -9.38
C SER A 140 -15.77 -9.57 -9.99
N THR A 141 -14.89 -10.34 -9.33
CA THR A 141 -13.54 -10.64 -9.82
C THR A 141 -13.54 -11.82 -10.80
N ASN A 142 -14.48 -12.76 -10.66
CA ASN A 142 -14.59 -13.94 -11.52
C ASN A 142 -15.37 -13.69 -12.83
N GLU A 143 -16.31 -12.74 -12.87
CA GLU A 143 -17.02 -12.38 -14.12
C GLU A 143 -16.11 -11.70 -15.17
N SER A 144 -14.97 -11.16 -14.75
CA SER A 144 -13.94 -10.61 -15.66
C SER A 144 -13.07 -11.66 -16.37
N GLU A 145 -13.20 -12.96 -16.06
CA GLU A 145 -12.41 -14.04 -16.69
C GLU A 145 -13.19 -14.87 -17.75
N SER A 146 -14.43 -14.50 -18.10
CA SER A 146 -15.28 -15.26 -19.03
C SER A 146 -15.95 -14.38 -20.09
N TYR A 147 -15.18 -13.86 -21.05
CA TYR A 147 -15.71 -13.46 -22.36
C TYR A 147 -14.70 -13.79 -23.47
N ASP A 148 -14.71 -15.05 -23.92
CA ASP A 148 -14.30 -15.37 -25.29
C ASP A 148 -15.35 -14.77 -26.24
N ILE A 149 -15.03 -13.66 -26.90
CA ILE A 149 -15.85 -13.14 -27.99
C ILE A 149 -15.46 -13.91 -29.26
N PRO A 150 -16.38 -14.60 -29.95
CA PRO A 150 -16.07 -15.24 -31.23
C PRO A 150 -15.74 -14.17 -32.27
N THR A 151 -14.61 -14.36 -32.94
CA THR A 151 -14.20 -13.55 -34.09
C THR A 151 -15.15 -13.82 -35.25
N ALA A 152 -15.96 -12.82 -35.62
CA ALA A 152 -16.66 -12.79 -36.90
C ALA A 152 -16.06 -11.67 -37.75
N SER A 153 -15.29 -12.09 -38.75
CA SER A 153 -14.80 -11.26 -39.84
C SER A 153 -15.97 -10.66 -40.61
N PHE A 154 -15.99 -9.34 -40.77
CA PHE A 154 -16.67 -8.71 -41.89
C PHE A 154 -15.67 -7.81 -42.62
N HIS A 155 -15.29 -8.27 -43.81
CA HIS A 155 -14.64 -7.49 -44.85
C HIS A 155 -15.69 -6.54 -45.46
N ALA A 156 -15.40 -5.25 -45.44
CA ALA A 156 -15.84 -4.33 -46.49
C ALA A 156 -14.80 -3.20 -46.57
N GLY A 157 -14.02 -3.23 -47.65
CA GLY A 157 -13.02 -2.21 -47.92
C GLY A 157 -13.66 -0.88 -48.31
N ILE A 158 -13.06 0.20 -47.85
CA ILE A 158 -13.02 1.47 -48.57
C ILE A 158 -11.58 1.98 -48.48
N GLU A 159 -11.07 2.32 -49.66
CA GLU A 159 -9.70 2.68 -49.99
C GLU A 159 -9.23 3.98 -49.29
N ASN A 160 -7.92 4.05 -49.07
CA ASN A 160 -7.19 5.23 -48.60
C ASN A 160 -7.15 6.33 -49.68
N GLU A 161 -7.18 7.59 -49.25
CA GLU A 161 -6.16 8.59 -49.65
C GLU A 161 -6.11 9.78 -48.66
N PRO A 162 -4.96 10.48 -48.55
CA PRO A 162 -4.58 11.26 -47.39
C PRO A 162 -4.96 12.74 -47.54
N ASN A 163 -5.63 13.32 -46.54
CA ASN A 163 -5.92 14.75 -46.57
C ASN A 163 -4.96 15.57 -45.68
N LYS A 164 -4.33 16.54 -46.34
CA LYS A 164 -3.39 17.52 -45.83
C LYS A 164 -4.08 18.52 -44.89
N GLY A 165 -3.30 18.95 -43.90
CA GLY A 165 -3.44 20.12 -43.04
C GLY A 165 -4.69 20.99 -43.14
N VAL A 166 -5.42 21.04 -42.03
CA VAL A 166 -5.96 22.30 -41.50
C VAL A 166 -5.52 22.37 -40.04
N GLN A 167 -4.64 23.34 -39.75
CA GLN A 167 -4.40 23.83 -38.40
C GLN A 167 -5.70 24.49 -37.95
N ASP A 168 -6.36 23.93 -36.94
CA ASP A 168 -7.36 24.68 -36.19
C ASP A 168 -6.85 24.90 -34.78
N GLN A 169 -6.25 26.07 -34.60
CA GLN A 169 -5.90 26.66 -33.32
C GLN A 169 -7.18 27.13 -32.63
N THR A 170 -7.77 26.28 -31.80
CA THR A 170 -8.63 26.75 -30.70
C THR A 170 -8.33 25.92 -29.45
N SER A 171 -7.23 26.26 -28.78
CA SER A 171 -6.91 25.75 -27.46
C SER A 171 -7.89 26.34 -26.43
N VAL A 172 -9.05 25.73 -26.29
CA VAL A 172 -9.83 25.87 -25.06
C VAL A 172 -9.04 25.12 -23.98
N LYS A 173 -8.27 25.85 -23.18
CA LYS A 173 -7.62 25.32 -21.97
C LYS A 173 -8.73 24.96 -20.98
N THR A 174 -9.29 23.76 -21.09
CA THR A 174 -10.13 23.19 -20.04
C THR A 174 -9.19 22.72 -18.92
N ASN A 175 -8.92 23.61 -17.97
CA ASN A 175 -8.16 23.27 -16.77
C ASN A 175 -8.89 22.18 -15.98
N LEU A 176 -8.13 21.25 -15.42
CA LEU A 176 -8.67 20.23 -14.51
C LEU A 176 -9.29 20.92 -13.27
N PRO A 177 -10.54 20.60 -12.86
CA PRO A 177 -11.19 21.18 -11.68
C PRO A 177 -10.68 20.52 -10.38
N VAL A 178 -9.37 20.46 -10.23
CA VAL A 178 -8.65 20.02 -9.03
C VAL A 178 -7.96 21.24 -8.46
N SER A 179 -8.33 21.68 -7.26
CA SER A 179 -7.64 22.76 -6.57
C SER A 179 -6.96 22.24 -5.32
N VAL A 180 -5.93 22.95 -4.87
CA VAL A 180 -5.23 22.64 -3.63
C VAL A 180 -5.31 23.81 -2.67
N THR A 181 -5.33 23.51 -1.38
CA THR A 181 -5.13 24.50 -0.31
C THR A 181 -3.94 24.06 0.53
N LEU A 182 -2.97 24.96 0.74
CA LEU A 182 -1.86 24.69 1.64
C LEU A 182 -2.38 24.59 3.08
N CYS A 183 -2.35 23.40 3.66
CA CYS A 183 -2.76 23.16 5.04
C CYS A 183 -1.61 23.44 6.00
N GLN A 184 -0.42 22.96 5.63
CA GLN A 184 0.75 23.04 6.48
C GLN A 184 2.02 23.08 5.63
N GLN A 185 2.97 23.89 6.08
CA GLN A 185 4.33 23.89 5.59
C GLN A 185 5.26 23.62 6.77
N LEU A 186 6.18 22.66 6.61
CA LEU A 186 7.10 22.24 7.66
C LEU A 186 8.51 22.03 7.10
N ASN A 187 9.50 21.95 7.98
CA ASN A 187 10.89 21.69 7.61
C ASN A 187 11.45 20.51 8.41
N ILE A 188 11.96 19.50 7.71
CA ILE A 188 12.43 18.24 8.32
C ILE A 188 13.92 18.24 8.70
N LYS A 189 14.61 19.40 8.62
CA LYS A 189 15.99 19.52 9.08
C LYS A 189 16.04 19.69 10.60
N LYS A 190 16.93 18.97 11.28
CA LYS A 190 17.23 19.21 12.70
C LYS A 190 18.12 20.43 12.92
N SER A 191 18.97 20.77 11.95
CA SER A 191 19.88 21.90 12.04
C SER A 191 20.02 22.64 10.72
N LYS A 192 20.39 23.93 10.77
CA LYS A 192 20.56 24.75 9.55
C LYS A 192 21.65 24.23 8.61
N ASN A 193 22.64 23.50 9.13
CA ASN A 193 23.76 22.97 8.35
C ASN A 193 23.47 21.59 7.73
N GLU A 194 22.38 20.96 8.13
CA GLU A 194 21.97 19.67 7.59
C GLU A 194 21.37 19.88 6.20
N ILE A 195 21.93 19.22 5.19
CA ILE A 195 21.42 19.29 3.82
C ILE A 195 20.94 17.90 3.44
N PRO A 196 19.63 17.61 3.56
CA PRO A 196 19.09 16.35 3.08
C PRO A 196 19.15 16.30 1.55
N MET A 197 19.01 15.10 0.99
CA MET A 197 18.69 14.93 -0.43
C MET A 197 17.47 14.03 -0.52
N ILE A 198 16.30 14.65 -0.43
CA ILE A 198 15.04 13.93 -0.36
C ILE A 198 14.66 13.39 -1.73
N SER A 199 14.54 12.07 -1.84
CA SER A 199 14.25 11.40 -3.11
C SER A 199 12.81 10.87 -3.24
N SER A 200 12.13 10.67 -2.12
CA SER A 200 10.78 10.11 -2.02
C SER A 200 10.26 10.32 -0.60
N CYS A 201 8.95 10.52 -0.48
CA CYS A 201 8.24 10.65 0.79
C CYS A 201 6.97 9.80 0.77
N ILE A 202 6.48 9.42 1.95
CA ILE A 202 5.15 8.82 2.14
C ILE A 202 4.59 9.27 3.49
N ARG A 203 3.28 9.12 3.66
CA ARG A 203 2.60 9.27 4.94
C ARG A 203 1.95 7.94 5.33
N ILE A 204 2.19 7.52 6.57
CA ILE A 204 1.55 6.33 7.15
C ILE A 204 0.97 6.75 8.50
N ASP A 205 -0.36 6.78 8.59
CA ASP A 205 -1.10 7.28 9.75
C ASP A 205 -0.65 8.70 10.14
N LYS A 206 -0.11 8.88 11.35
CA LYS A 206 0.39 10.17 11.86
C LYS A 206 1.89 10.37 11.65
N SER A 207 2.54 9.50 10.88
CA SER A 207 3.98 9.59 10.60
C SER A 207 4.25 9.98 9.16
N LEU A 208 5.17 10.93 8.99
CA LEU A 208 5.77 11.27 7.71
C LEU A 208 7.11 10.57 7.58
N LEU A 209 7.36 9.99 6.42
CA LEU A 209 8.59 9.27 6.13
C LEU A 209 9.25 9.85 4.89
N PHE A 210 10.56 9.99 4.95
CA PHE A 210 11.36 10.54 3.85
C PHE A 210 12.61 9.69 3.64
N THR A 211 12.96 9.48 2.38
CA THR A 211 14.28 8.96 2.01
C THR A 211 15.27 10.11 1.93
N ASP A 212 16.42 9.99 2.59
CA ASP A 212 17.52 10.97 2.50
C ASP A 212 18.73 10.29 1.85
N ALA A 213 18.84 10.50 0.54
CA ALA A 213 19.81 9.84 -0.31
C ALA A 213 21.25 10.28 -0.01
N ARG A 214 21.46 11.53 0.41
CA ARG A 214 22.81 12.05 0.67
C ARG A 214 23.38 11.47 1.97
N ASN A 215 22.53 11.32 2.97
CA ASN A 215 22.92 10.84 4.29
C ASN A 215 22.64 9.34 4.51
N ASN A 216 22.25 8.61 3.44
CA ASN A 216 21.93 7.18 3.45
C ASN A 216 21.04 6.78 4.64
N ARG A 217 19.88 7.41 4.78
CA ARG A 217 18.98 7.16 5.91
C ARG A 217 17.51 7.34 5.52
N LEU A 218 16.60 6.81 6.35
CA LEU A 218 15.22 7.27 6.41
C LEU A 218 15.08 8.31 7.52
N ILE A 219 14.28 9.33 7.26
CA ILE A 219 13.80 10.29 8.25
C ILE A 219 12.35 9.93 8.55
N ILE A 220 11.99 9.86 9.83
CA ILE A 220 10.63 9.62 10.31
C ILE A 220 10.30 10.73 11.29
N CYS A 221 9.15 11.40 11.11
CA CYS A 221 8.66 12.41 12.04
C CYS A 221 7.14 12.32 12.17
N ASN A 222 6.59 13.01 13.15
CA ASN A 222 5.15 13.17 13.29
C ASN A 222 4.59 14.01 12.14
N SER A 223 3.27 13.96 11.93
CA SER A 223 2.56 14.72 10.90
C SER A 223 2.76 16.24 10.99
N ASP A 224 3.09 16.76 12.18
CA ASP A 224 3.41 18.16 12.42
C ASP A 224 4.90 18.52 12.19
N GLY A 225 5.74 17.54 11.83
CA GLY A 225 7.17 17.68 11.64
C GLY A 225 8.01 17.52 12.92
N THR A 226 7.40 17.21 14.06
CA THR A 226 8.11 16.99 15.34
C THR A 226 8.63 15.56 15.48
N ASP A 227 9.38 15.28 16.55
CA ASP A 227 9.92 13.95 16.90
C ASP A 227 10.69 13.25 15.76
N ILE A 228 11.63 13.99 15.18
CA ILE A 228 12.45 13.51 14.07
C ILE A 228 13.41 12.39 14.54
N HIS A 229 13.22 11.20 13.97
CA HIS A 229 14.05 10.01 14.13
C HIS A 229 14.68 9.60 12.80
N HIS A 230 15.88 9.00 12.87
CA HIS A 230 16.60 8.53 11.68
C HIS A 230 16.81 7.02 11.75
N ILE A 231 16.63 6.35 10.62
CA ILE A 231 17.02 4.95 10.43
C ILE A 231 18.19 4.93 9.45
N PRO A 232 19.42 4.61 9.90
CA PRO A 232 20.56 4.51 8.99
C PRO A 232 20.37 3.35 8.02
N LEU A 233 20.72 3.57 6.75
CA LEU A 233 20.64 2.59 5.68
C LEU A 233 22.04 2.27 5.16
N SER A 234 22.29 1.01 4.82
CA SER A 234 23.57 0.58 4.24
C SER A 234 23.74 0.98 2.77
N TYR A 235 22.71 1.54 2.14
CA TYR A 235 22.67 1.87 0.72
C TYR A 235 21.93 3.19 0.50
N THR A 236 22.26 3.89 -0.57
CA THR A 236 21.59 5.14 -0.98
C THR A 236 20.13 4.87 -1.36
N PRO A 237 19.15 5.36 -0.58
CA PRO A 237 17.74 5.20 -0.93
C PRO A 237 17.36 6.04 -2.16
N ARG A 238 16.32 5.62 -2.89
CA ARG A 238 15.84 6.28 -4.11
C ARG A 238 14.33 6.53 -4.09
N CYS A 239 13.54 5.47 -4.00
CA CYS A 239 12.08 5.55 -3.99
C CYS A 239 11.51 4.60 -2.92
N MET A 240 10.43 5.00 -2.27
CA MET A 240 9.76 4.24 -1.21
C MET A 240 8.30 3.97 -1.58
N THR A 241 7.81 2.79 -1.20
CA THR A 241 6.39 2.44 -1.32
C THR A 241 5.91 1.75 -0.03
N GLN A 242 4.65 1.95 0.31
CA GLN A 242 4.02 1.32 1.47
C GLN A 242 3.62 -0.12 1.14
N ILE A 243 3.94 -1.07 2.02
CA ILE A 243 3.48 -2.46 1.93
C ILE A 243 2.22 -2.65 2.79
N ASP A 244 2.27 -2.16 4.02
CA ASP A 244 1.17 -2.22 4.99
C ASP A 244 1.27 -1.05 5.99
N SER A 245 0.45 -1.04 7.04
CA SER A 245 0.40 0.03 8.05
C SER A 245 1.69 0.25 8.83
N TYR A 246 2.66 -0.67 8.75
CA TYR A 246 3.92 -0.59 9.51
C TYR A 246 5.16 -0.95 8.68
N THR A 247 5.01 -1.23 7.40
CA THR A 247 6.09 -1.76 6.57
C THR A 247 6.20 -0.98 5.27
N VAL A 248 7.44 -0.63 4.92
CA VAL A 248 7.78 0.05 3.68
C VAL A 248 8.84 -0.73 2.93
N ALA A 249 8.78 -0.67 1.60
CA ALA A 249 9.87 -1.08 0.73
C ALA A 249 10.61 0.15 0.23
N VAL A 250 11.93 0.14 0.34
CA VAL A 250 12.80 1.22 -0.14
C VAL A 250 13.72 0.65 -1.20
N SER A 251 13.57 1.14 -2.43
CA SER A 251 14.54 0.90 -3.49
C SER A 251 15.83 1.66 -3.18
N CYS A 252 16.96 0.97 -3.31
CA CYS A 252 18.26 1.54 -3.02
C CYS A 252 19.24 1.34 -4.18
N GLY A 253 20.31 2.13 -4.17
CA GLY A 253 21.54 1.81 -4.90
C GLY A 253 22.10 0.44 -4.50
N GLY A 254 23.05 -0.07 -5.29
CA GLY A 254 23.65 -1.38 -5.01
C GLY A 254 22.72 -2.56 -5.25
N ARG A 255 21.75 -2.44 -6.17
CA ARG A 255 20.85 -3.51 -6.64
C ARG A 255 20.07 -4.16 -5.48
N THR A 256 19.50 -3.33 -4.62
CA THR A 256 18.91 -3.76 -3.36
C THR A 256 17.58 -3.05 -3.12
N ILE A 257 16.63 -3.76 -2.51
CA ILE A 257 15.42 -3.22 -1.92
C ILE A 257 15.43 -3.60 -0.44
N LEU A 258 15.23 -2.63 0.44
CA LEU A 258 15.14 -2.83 1.88
C LEU A 258 13.67 -2.88 2.29
N ILE A 259 13.29 -3.90 3.04
CA ILE A 259 11.98 -3.96 3.71
C ILE A 259 12.20 -3.49 5.14
N ILE A 260 11.50 -2.44 5.54
CA ILE A 260 11.72 -1.76 6.81
C ILE A 260 10.41 -1.70 7.56
N ASN A 261 10.43 -2.18 8.80
CA ASN A 261 9.33 -1.99 9.71
C ASN A 261 9.52 -0.65 10.43
N ILE A 262 8.56 0.25 10.27
CA ILE A 262 8.67 1.64 10.72
C ILE A 262 8.37 1.77 12.22
N SER A 263 7.57 0.85 12.80
CA SER A 263 7.24 0.88 14.23
C SER A 263 8.41 0.37 15.07
N THR A 264 9.07 -0.70 14.65
CA THR A 264 10.29 -1.21 15.30
C THR A 264 11.55 -0.49 14.83
N ARG A 265 11.48 0.26 13.71
CA ARG A 265 12.59 1.01 13.09
C ARG A 265 13.76 0.11 12.66
N PHE A 266 13.46 -1.12 12.26
CA PHE A 266 14.45 -2.10 11.83
C PHE A 266 14.22 -2.52 10.38
N ILE A 267 15.32 -2.79 9.69
CA ILE A 267 15.32 -3.48 8.40
C ILE A 267 14.95 -4.95 8.69
N THR A 268 13.82 -5.42 8.17
CA THR A 268 13.31 -6.77 8.39
C THR A 268 13.73 -7.74 7.31
N SER A 269 13.97 -7.24 6.08
CA SER A 269 14.43 -8.04 4.96
C SER A 269 15.23 -7.20 3.97
N THR A 270 16.06 -7.86 3.18
CA THR A 270 16.85 -7.27 2.10
C THR A 270 16.67 -8.13 0.85
N ILE A 271 16.07 -7.55 -0.18
CA ILE A 271 15.86 -8.21 -1.47
C ILE A 271 16.95 -7.75 -2.43
N LYS A 272 17.65 -8.70 -3.05
CA LYS A 272 18.62 -8.43 -4.11
C LYS A 272 17.94 -8.48 -5.47
N THR A 273 18.25 -7.53 -6.33
CA THR A 273 17.72 -7.44 -7.68
C THR A 273 18.82 -7.66 -8.71
N SER A 274 18.45 -8.00 -9.95
CA SER A 274 19.41 -8.25 -11.03
C SER A 274 20.14 -6.98 -11.51
N GLY A 275 19.65 -5.79 -11.15
CA GLY A 275 20.10 -4.50 -11.68
C GLY A 275 19.77 -3.35 -10.75
N SER A 276 20.17 -2.14 -11.12
CA SER A 276 19.93 -0.95 -10.31
C SER A 276 18.43 -0.67 -10.18
N CYS A 277 17.94 -0.48 -8.97
CA CYS A 277 16.54 -0.14 -8.71
C CYS A 277 16.31 1.36 -8.85
N TYR A 278 15.21 1.78 -9.47
CA TYR A 278 14.74 3.15 -9.53
C TYR A 278 13.38 3.23 -8.85
N GLY A 279 12.34 3.78 -9.49
CA GLY A 279 10.98 3.76 -8.96
C GLY A 279 10.53 2.39 -8.50
N ILE A 280 9.76 2.39 -7.42
CA ILE A 280 9.16 1.19 -6.84
C ILE A 280 7.72 1.48 -6.43
N SER A 281 6.83 0.54 -6.71
CA SER A 281 5.44 0.60 -6.26
C SER A 281 4.98 -0.78 -5.82
N TYR A 282 4.14 -0.85 -4.80
CA TYR A 282 3.61 -2.10 -4.28
C TYR A 282 2.14 -2.23 -4.64
N ASN A 283 1.77 -3.38 -5.21
CA ASN A 283 0.38 -3.73 -5.44
C ASN A 283 0.19 -5.26 -5.36
N VAL A 284 -0.89 -5.70 -4.71
CA VAL A 284 -1.29 -7.11 -4.54
C VAL A 284 -0.09 -8.05 -4.28
N ASN A 285 0.58 -7.90 -3.14
CA ASN A 285 1.74 -8.71 -2.70
C ASN A 285 3.00 -8.64 -3.57
N ASN A 286 3.02 -7.78 -4.59
CA ASN A 286 4.12 -7.68 -5.53
C ASN A 286 4.70 -6.27 -5.54
N LEU A 287 6.02 -6.20 -5.63
CA LEU A 287 6.77 -4.98 -5.90
C LEU A 287 6.99 -4.86 -7.40
N TYR A 288 6.56 -3.74 -7.96
CA TYR A 288 6.84 -3.30 -9.31
C TYR A 288 8.05 -2.39 -9.26
N VAL A 289 9.17 -2.84 -9.79
CA VAL A 289 10.47 -2.18 -9.64
C VAL A 289 11.02 -1.84 -11.02
N VAL A 290 11.29 -0.56 -11.26
CA VAL A 290 12.01 -0.15 -12.45
C VAL A 290 13.47 -0.57 -12.31
N ASN A 291 13.89 -1.55 -13.12
CA ASN A 291 15.22 -2.14 -13.10
C ASN A 291 16.08 -1.59 -14.25
N ASN A 292 17.23 -1.03 -13.91
CA ASN A 292 18.17 -0.35 -14.83
C ASN A 292 17.55 0.79 -15.67
N GLY A 293 16.30 1.20 -15.39
CA GLY A 293 15.55 2.16 -16.20
C GLY A 293 14.98 1.57 -17.50
N ILE A 294 15.16 0.28 -17.78
CA ILE A 294 14.84 -0.33 -19.08
C ILE A 294 13.80 -1.44 -19.02
N ILE A 295 13.43 -1.90 -17.83
CA ILE A 295 12.42 -2.94 -17.64
C ILE A 295 11.76 -2.78 -16.29
N ILE A 296 10.50 -3.16 -16.16
CA ILE A 296 9.81 -3.25 -14.88
C ILE A 296 9.84 -4.73 -14.47
N GLN A 297 10.39 -5.02 -13.29
CA GLN A 297 10.35 -6.34 -12.69
C GLN A 297 9.23 -6.39 -11.66
N VAL A 298 8.36 -7.40 -11.78
CA VAL A 298 7.36 -7.73 -10.76
C VAL A 298 7.96 -8.80 -9.87
N ILE A 299 8.20 -8.46 -8.61
CA ILE A 299 8.96 -9.27 -7.65
C ILE A 299 8.09 -9.49 -6.41
N ASP A 300 8.02 -10.72 -5.89
CA ASP A 300 7.39 -10.94 -4.59
C ASP A 300 8.27 -10.45 -3.42
N LEU A 301 7.71 -10.45 -2.21
CA LEU A 301 8.44 -10.03 -1.00
C LEU A 301 9.57 -11.01 -0.58
N THR A 302 9.70 -12.17 -1.22
CA THR A 302 10.84 -13.09 -1.04
C THR A 302 12.01 -12.74 -1.96
N GLY A 303 11.78 -11.91 -2.97
CA GLY A 303 12.76 -11.53 -3.99
C GLY A 303 12.68 -12.34 -5.29
N LYS A 304 11.67 -13.21 -5.44
CA LYS A 304 11.48 -13.97 -6.68
C LYS A 304 10.84 -13.06 -7.73
N VAL A 305 11.46 -12.99 -8.91
CA VAL A 305 10.88 -12.34 -10.08
C VAL A 305 9.71 -13.20 -10.60
N ILE A 306 8.51 -12.65 -10.56
CA ILE A 306 7.28 -13.29 -11.06
C ILE A 306 7.18 -13.11 -12.57
N ARG A 307 7.37 -11.88 -13.04
CA ARG A 307 7.35 -11.52 -14.46
C ARG A 307 8.10 -10.22 -14.71
N THR A 308 8.35 -9.94 -15.98
CA THR A 308 8.92 -8.69 -16.44
C THR A 308 7.96 -8.00 -17.41
N ILE A 309 7.99 -6.68 -17.42
CA ILE A 309 7.12 -5.84 -18.24
C ILE A 309 8.03 -4.83 -18.97
N PRO A 310 7.93 -4.69 -20.30
CA PRO A 310 8.71 -3.69 -21.02
C PRO A 310 8.30 -2.29 -20.61
N VAL A 311 9.27 -1.38 -20.54
CA VAL A 311 9.00 0.05 -20.31
C VAL A 311 8.55 0.72 -21.61
N PRO A 312 7.72 1.77 -21.53
CA PRO A 312 7.27 2.52 -22.71
C PRO A 312 8.35 3.46 -23.28
N SER A 313 9.37 3.80 -22.48
CA SER A 313 10.55 4.57 -22.91
C SER A 313 11.77 4.20 -22.07
N ASN A 314 12.97 4.60 -22.52
CA ASN A 314 14.23 4.35 -21.83
C ASN A 314 15.00 5.68 -21.70
N PRO A 315 15.45 6.06 -20.50
CA PRO A 315 15.22 5.39 -19.20
C PRO A 315 13.92 5.85 -18.52
N ILE A 316 13.22 4.93 -17.84
CA ILE A 316 12.19 5.27 -16.84
C ILE A 316 12.85 5.53 -15.49
N TYR A 317 12.39 6.57 -14.79
CA TYR A 317 12.92 6.95 -13.48
C TYR A 317 12.00 6.57 -12.32
N ASP A 318 10.69 6.64 -12.51
CA ASP A 318 9.73 6.33 -11.45
C ASP A 318 8.50 5.57 -11.97
N ILE A 319 7.80 4.89 -11.07
CA ILE A 319 6.59 4.12 -11.37
C ILE A 319 5.60 4.17 -10.21
N THR A 320 4.31 4.22 -10.53
CA THR A 320 3.24 3.89 -9.58
C THR A 320 2.24 2.93 -10.22
N VAL A 321 1.72 1.99 -9.43
CA VAL A 321 0.60 1.14 -9.83
C VAL A 321 -0.69 1.77 -9.30
N ASP A 322 -1.61 2.07 -10.22
CA ASP A 322 -2.92 2.62 -9.92
C ASP A 322 -4.00 1.64 -10.41
N ARG A 323 -4.53 0.85 -9.47
CA ARG A 323 -5.48 -0.26 -9.75
C ARG A 323 -4.89 -1.21 -10.80
N ASP A 324 -5.42 -1.16 -12.03
CA ASP A 324 -5.05 -2.00 -13.17
C ASP A 324 -4.15 -1.28 -14.19
N ARG A 325 -3.56 -0.15 -13.78
CA ARG A 325 -2.71 0.69 -14.64
C ARG A 325 -1.32 0.85 -14.03
N LEU A 326 -0.32 0.91 -14.90
CA LEU A 326 1.03 1.35 -14.58
C LEU A 326 1.20 2.77 -15.07
N VAL A 327 1.57 3.68 -14.18
CA VAL A 327 1.98 5.03 -14.55
C VAL A 327 3.49 5.13 -14.37
N CYS A 328 4.19 5.48 -15.46
CA CYS A 328 5.64 5.58 -15.51
C CYS A 328 6.05 6.98 -15.95
N ILE A 329 7.22 7.46 -15.52
CA ILE A 329 7.80 8.71 -16.00
C ILE A 329 9.23 8.51 -16.48
N ASP A 330 9.54 9.14 -17.62
CA ASP A 330 10.91 9.51 -17.97
C ASP A 330 11.14 11.00 -17.64
N SER A 331 12.23 11.61 -18.12
CA SER A 331 12.53 13.02 -17.82
C SER A 331 11.58 14.03 -18.49
N LYS A 332 10.75 13.62 -19.44
CA LYS A 332 9.94 14.52 -20.28
C LYS A 332 8.47 14.11 -20.40
N SER A 333 8.11 12.90 -20.05
CA SER A 333 6.80 12.34 -20.38
C SER A 333 6.27 11.41 -19.31
N ILE A 334 4.96 11.44 -19.16
CA ILE A 334 4.18 10.51 -18.33
C ILE A 334 3.54 9.50 -19.27
N TYR A 335 3.61 8.23 -18.90
CA TYR A 335 3.03 7.13 -19.65
C TYR A 335 2.07 6.38 -18.76
N CYS A 336 0.82 6.24 -19.19
CA CYS A 336 -0.11 5.31 -18.57
C CYS A 336 -0.20 4.07 -19.45
N CYS A 337 0.03 2.91 -18.85
CA CYS A 337 0.00 1.61 -19.49
C CYS A 337 -0.93 0.68 -18.73
N SER A 338 -1.38 -0.39 -19.39
CA SER A 338 -1.94 -1.56 -18.69
C SER A 338 -0.87 -2.26 -17.83
N LEU A 339 -1.27 -3.14 -16.92
CA LEU A 339 -0.34 -4.00 -16.15
C LEU A 339 0.57 -4.87 -17.03
N ASP A 340 0.21 -5.10 -18.29
CA ASP A 340 1.03 -5.83 -19.25
C ASP A 340 2.00 -4.93 -20.06
N GLY A 341 2.01 -3.63 -19.79
CA GLY A 341 2.91 -2.67 -20.45
C GLY A 341 2.40 -2.13 -21.78
N LYS A 342 1.15 -2.43 -22.19
CA LYS A 342 0.55 -1.80 -23.37
C LYS A 342 0.21 -0.34 -23.06
N LEU A 343 0.70 0.60 -23.87
CA LEU A 343 0.43 2.03 -23.74
C LEU A 343 -1.07 2.32 -23.89
N ILE A 344 -1.63 3.06 -22.93
CA ILE A 344 -3.01 3.56 -22.95
C ILE A 344 -2.98 5.02 -23.39
N TRP A 345 -2.18 5.86 -22.74
CA TRP A 345 -1.97 7.25 -23.13
C TRP A 345 -0.58 7.74 -22.74
N LYS A 346 -0.14 8.81 -23.40
CA LYS A 346 1.12 9.51 -23.12
C LYS A 346 0.83 10.99 -22.95
N PHE A 347 1.37 11.58 -21.89
CA PHE A 347 1.36 13.02 -21.67
C PHE A 347 2.76 13.61 -21.81
N LYS A 348 2.89 14.68 -22.58
CA LYS A 348 4.13 15.44 -22.73
C LYS A 348 3.78 16.91 -23.00
N LYS A 349 4.50 17.80 -22.32
CA LYS A 349 4.47 19.24 -22.55
C LYS A 349 5.86 19.84 -22.33
N ASP A 350 6.18 20.91 -23.03
CA ASP A 350 7.49 21.55 -22.95
C ASP A 350 7.62 22.44 -21.70
N GLU A 351 6.49 22.84 -21.12
CA GLU A 351 6.42 23.62 -19.87
C GLU A 351 6.70 22.80 -18.60
N ILE A 352 6.76 21.47 -18.70
CA ILE A 352 7.20 20.59 -17.61
C ILE A 352 8.53 19.93 -18.00
N GLN A 353 9.50 19.97 -17.10
CA GLN A 353 10.87 19.58 -17.39
C GLN A 353 11.47 18.76 -16.25
N ASP A 354 12.23 17.75 -16.65
CA ASP A 354 12.95 16.86 -15.76
C ASP A 354 12.03 16.20 -14.72
N LEU A 355 11.02 15.46 -15.19
CA LEU A 355 10.03 14.86 -14.31
C LEU A 355 10.70 13.92 -13.29
N ARG A 356 10.29 14.05 -12.03
CA ARG A 356 10.69 13.23 -10.89
C ARG A 356 9.45 12.98 -10.06
N GLY A 357 9.43 11.91 -9.27
CA GLY A 357 8.40 11.64 -8.26
C GLY A 357 6.97 11.69 -8.79
N MET A 358 6.23 10.60 -8.69
CA MET A 358 4.80 10.66 -9.01
C MET A 358 3.94 9.93 -7.97
N THR A 359 2.66 10.27 -7.99
CA THR A 359 1.63 9.57 -7.23
C THR A 359 0.29 9.72 -7.92
N THR A 360 -0.71 8.95 -7.50
CA THR A 360 -2.06 8.97 -8.07
C THR A 360 -3.12 9.07 -6.98
N ASP A 361 -4.19 9.80 -7.28
CA ASP A 361 -5.38 9.80 -6.41
C ASP A 361 -6.32 8.63 -6.72
N ASP A 362 -7.45 8.57 -6.03
CA ASP A 362 -8.49 7.55 -6.24
C ASP A 362 -9.32 7.77 -7.51
N LYS A 363 -9.15 8.88 -8.20
CA LYS A 363 -9.77 9.09 -9.52
C LYS A 363 -8.81 8.70 -10.65
N GLY A 364 -7.57 8.38 -10.31
CA GLY A 364 -6.55 8.04 -11.28
C GLY A 364 -5.87 9.25 -11.91
N ASN A 365 -6.05 10.45 -11.35
CA ASN A 365 -5.27 11.62 -11.74
C ASN A 365 -3.82 11.41 -11.28
N VAL A 366 -2.88 11.89 -12.08
CA VAL A 366 -1.44 11.75 -11.82
C VAL A 366 -0.88 13.07 -11.32
N TYR A 367 -0.29 13.06 -10.14
CA TYR A 367 0.44 14.18 -9.58
C TYR A 367 1.93 13.91 -9.80
N VAL A 368 2.64 14.88 -10.37
CA VAL A 368 4.05 14.73 -10.73
C VAL A 368 4.83 15.99 -10.36
N ASN A 369 6.08 15.80 -9.92
CA ASN A 369 7.00 16.91 -9.75
C ASN A 369 7.74 17.19 -11.05
N SER A 370 7.73 18.45 -11.45
CA SER A 370 8.56 18.97 -12.53
C SER A 370 9.78 19.63 -11.90
N PHE A 371 10.85 18.84 -11.73
CA PHE A 371 12.05 19.26 -10.99
C PHE A 371 12.69 20.49 -11.64
N GLY A 372 12.85 20.46 -12.96
CA GLY A 372 13.55 21.50 -13.72
C GLY A 372 12.80 22.83 -13.82
N THR A 373 11.49 22.85 -13.55
CA THR A 373 10.68 24.08 -13.54
C THR A 373 10.21 24.45 -12.14
N HIS A 374 10.60 23.70 -11.11
CA HIS A 374 10.20 23.91 -9.72
C HIS A 374 8.67 23.96 -9.52
N THR A 375 7.94 23.10 -10.25
CA THR A 375 6.47 23.07 -10.19
C THR A 375 5.95 21.69 -9.87
N VAL A 376 4.73 21.64 -9.34
CA VAL A 376 3.95 20.42 -9.14
C VAL A 376 2.72 20.49 -10.03
N VAL A 377 2.49 19.46 -10.82
CA VAL A 377 1.41 19.42 -11.80
C VAL A 377 0.55 18.19 -11.57
N VAL A 378 -0.77 18.36 -11.70
CA VAL A 378 -1.72 17.26 -11.81
C VAL A 378 -2.16 17.10 -13.25
N VAL A 379 -2.25 15.87 -13.72
CA VAL A 379 -2.74 15.46 -15.03
C VAL A 379 -3.96 14.56 -14.84
N SER A 380 -5.00 14.75 -15.64
CA SER A 380 -6.22 13.94 -15.57
C SER A 380 -5.97 12.46 -15.83
N ASP A 381 -6.89 11.63 -15.37
CA ASP A 381 -6.88 10.18 -15.56
C ASP A 381 -6.84 9.71 -17.02
N ASP A 382 -7.32 10.54 -17.95
CA ASP A 382 -7.29 10.35 -19.40
C ASP A 382 -6.08 10.99 -20.10
N GLY A 383 -5.23 11.70 -19.36
CA GLY A 383 -4.05 12.38 -19.87
C GLY A 383 -4.34 13.63 -20.73
N ARG A 384 -5.55 14.18 -20.73
CA ARG A 384 -5.93 15.30 -21.63
C ARG A 384 -5.87 16.67 -20.96
N HIS A 385 -6.04 16.73 -19.65
CA HIS A 385 -6.11 17.96 -18.89
C HIS A 385 -4.98 18.02 -17.87
N GLN A 386 -4.52 19.23 -17.56
CA GLN A 386 -3.55 19.44 -16.50
C GLN A 386 -3.87 20.69 -15.71
N ARG A 387 -3.28 20.80 -14.53
CA ARG A 387 -3.26 22.03 -13.72
C ARG A 387 -1.99 22.07 -12.89
N GLU A 388 -1.42 23.26 -12.76
CA GLU A 388 -0.32 23.53 -11.84
C GLU A 388 -0.87 23.74 -10.43
N LEU A 389 -0.22 23.14 -9.45
CA LEU A 389 -0.64 23.11 -8.05
C LEU A 389 0.30 23.87 -7.12
N LEU A 390 1.60 23.83 -7.41
CA LEU A 390 2.64 24.58 -6.72
C LEU A 390 3.65 25.10 -7.72
N THR A 391 4.22 26.25 -7.39
CA THR A 391 5.25 26.94 -8.16
C THR A 391 6.43 27.34 -7.27
N GLU A 392 7.47 27.88 -7.89
CA GLU A 392 8.57 28.50 -7.15
C GLU A 392 8.11 29.63 -6.24
N SER A 393 7.06 30.37 -6.63
CA SER A 393 6.50 31.46 -5.83
C SER A 393 5.83 30.99 -4.53
N ASP A 394 5.38 29.72 -4.50
CA ASP A 394 4.85 29.05 -3.31
C ASP A 394 5.96 28.45 -2.43
N GLY A 395 7.23 28.55 -2.87
CA GLY A 395 8.39 27.98 -2.19
C GLY A 395 8.78 26.58 -2.66
N SER A 396 8.13 26.03 -3.71
CA SER A 396 8.60 24.79 -4.34
C SER A 396 9.95 25.03 -4.98
N ARG A 397 10.98 24.26 -4.58
CA ARG A 397 12.33 24.39 -5.10
C ARG A 397 12.89 22.99 -5.22
N ASP A 398 13.14 22.56 -6.45
CA ASP A 398 13.57 21.19 -6.73
C ASP A 398 12.64 20.13 -6.10
N PRO A 399 11.31 20.18 -6.36
CA PRO A 399 10.39 19.21 -5.78
C PRO A 399 10.73 17.81 -6.29
N ARG A 400 10.84 16.84 -5.36
CA ARG A 400 11.24 15.47 -5.71
C ARG A 400 10.42 14.42 -5.00
N GLY A 401 10.20 14.54 -3.69
CA GLY A 401 9.28 13.68 -2.95
C GLY A 401 7.84 14.08 -3.23
N ILE A 402 6.98 13.13 -3.58
CA ILE A 402 5.53 13.35 -3.68
C ILE A 402 4.77 12.10 -3.25
N TYR A 403 3.66 12.29 -2.55
CA TYR A 403 2.77 11.21 -2.13
C TYR A 403 1.35 11.72 -1.91
N PHE A 404 0.36 10.98 -2.39
CA PHE A 404 -1.04 11.31 -2.17
C PHE A 404 -1.63 10.37 -1.12
N ASP A 405 -2.00 10.93 0.02
CA ASP A 405 -2.76 10.24 1.04
C ASP A 405 -4.23 10.17 0.63
N LYS A 406 -4.64 8.99 0.18
CA LYS A 406 -5.99 8.69 -0.30
C LYS A 406 -7.07 8.79 0.78
N GLN A 407 -6.71 8.57 2.05
CA GLN A 407 -7.67 8.57 3.15
C GLN A 407 -8.02 10.01 3.54
N GLU A 408 -7.00 10.85 3.71
CA GLU A 408 -7.15 12.24 4.13
C GLU A 408 -7.25 13.21 2.96
N ASN A 409 -7.07 12.73 1.72
CA ASN A 409 -7.11 13.55 0.50
C ASN A 409 -6.06 14.68 0.54
N ILE A 410 -4.86 14.34 1.04
CA ILE A 410 -3.73 15.24 1.23
C ILE A 410 -2.60 14.86 0.27
N LEU A 411 -2.14 15.83 -0.51
CA LEU A 411 -0.92 15.72 -1.30
C LEU A 411 0.27 16.23 -0.48
N LEU A 412 1.21 15.33 -0.21
CA LEU A 412 2.50 15.62 0.39
C LEU A 412 3.52 15.89 -0.72
N VAL A 413 4.19 17.04 -0.68
CA VAL A 413 5.28 17.39 -1.59
C VAL A 413 6.51 17.77 -0.77
N CYS A 414 7.69 17.32 -1.17
CA CYS A 414 8.94 17.68 -0.51
C CYS A 414 10.01 18.13 -1.51
N ASN A 415 10.63 19.26 -1.20
CA ASN A 415 11.80 19.79 -1.87
C ASN A 415 13.05 18.94 -1.53
N GLU A 416 13.91 18.70 -2.52
CA GLU A 416 15.05 17.79 -2.35
C GLU A 416 16.07 18.28 -1.30
N ASN A 417 16.53 19.53 -1.41
CA ASN A 417 17.75 19.97 -0.72
C ASN A 417 17.51 20.86 0.50
N ASP A 418 16.34 21.51 0.61
CA ASP A 418 16.06 22.45 1.71
C ASP A 418 15.20 21.83 2.83
N GLY A 419 14.67 20.62 2.62
CA GLY A 419 13.83 19.90 3.57
C GLY A 419 12.45 20.52 3.78
N ASN A 420 12.03 21.44 2.92
CA ASN A 420 10.67 21.99 2.97
C ASN A 420 9.67 20.92 2.51
N VAL A 421 8.58 20.84 3.25
CA VAL A 421 7.49 19.90 3.02
C VAL A 421 6.18 20.66 3.01
N PHE A 422 5.35 20.39 2.02
CA PHE A 422 4.04 20.98 1.81
C PHE A 422 2.99 19.88 1.97
N LEU A 423 2.00 20.12 2.84
CA LEU A 423 0.80 19.31 2.95
C LEU A 423 -0.34 20.11 2.34
N LEU A 424 -0.84 19.62 1.21
CA LEU A 424 -1.89 20.28 0.44
C LEU A 424 -3.17 19.46 0.51
N GLU A 425 -4.25 20.04 1.03
CA GLU A 425 -5.58 19.43 0.89
C GLU A 425 -6.05 19.60 -0.56
N VAL A 426 -6.43 18.49 -1.19
CA VAL A 426 -6.88 18.49 -2.58
C VAL A 426 -8.40 18.63 -2.62
N LYS A 427 -8.93 19.79 -2.96
CA LYS A 427 -10.37 20.03 -3.00
C LYS A 427 -10.96 19.56 -4.33
N LYS A 428 -12.11 18.87 -4.22
CA LYS A 428 -13.00 18.64 -5.36
C LYS A 428 -13.85 19.90 -5.51
N GLU A 429 -13.64 20.68 -6.57
CA GLU A 429 -14.60 21.74 -6.88
C GLU A 429 -15.96 21.07 -7.18
N GLN A 430 -16.96 21.33 -6.34
CA GLN A 430 -18.34 20.96 -6.65
C GLN A 430 -18.76 21.84 -7.83
N LYS A 431 -19.19 21.18 -8.92
CA LYS A 431 -19.80 21.88 -10.06
C LYS A 431 -21.10 22.54 -9.67
#